data_AF-A0A9E4QKY3-F1
#
_entry.id   AF-A0A9E4QKY3-F1
#
_cell.length_a   1.000
_cell.length_b   1.000
_cell.length_c   1.000
_cell.angle_alpha   90.00
_cell.angle_beta   90.00
_cell.angle_gamma   90.00
#
_symmetry.space_group_name_H-M   'P 1'
#
loop_
_entity.id
_entity.type
_entity.pdbx_description
1 polymer ?
#
loop_
_entity_poly.entity_id
_entity_poly.type
_entity_poly.pdbx_seq_one_letter_code
_entity_poly.pdbx_strand_id
1 'polypeptide(L)'
;VSTISGSDGTLYRPRSRSGESPRIVRSDGSEVAGNALLDLVPEFELDDITSTLWDGARRISSYEMDFSTIDSKILAYEYLDMVRAAETGGQPEVGPKEGMDALALAYALIESGLAGAPVTVDDVAEGRVSGFQDEIDAEMGI
;
A
#
# COMPACT_ATOMS: atom_id res chain seq x y z
N VAL A 1 -5.40 -2.13 11.84
CA VAL A 1 -5.32 -3.53 12.28
C VAL A 1 -3.86 -3.91 12.48
N SER A 2 -3.44 -4.29 13.70
CA SER A 2 -2.04 -4.62 14.04
C SER A 2 -1.69 -6.10 13.91
N THR A 3 -2.67 -6.96 13.67
CA THR A 3 -2.50 -8.42 13.61
C THR A 3 -3.32 -9.04 12.49
N ILE A 4 -2.84 -10.15 11.93
CA ILE A 4 -3.58 -10.99 10.98
C ILE A 4 -3.59 -12.40 11.56
N SER A 5 -4.78 -12.95 11.81
CA SER A 5 -4.94 -14.28 12.41
C SER A 5 -5.48 -15.27 11.36
N GLY A 6 -4.90 -16.46 11.33
CA GLY A 6 -5.32 -17.57 10.49
C GLY A 6 -5.39 -18.89 11.29
N SER A 7 -5.60 -20.00 10.59
CA SER A 7 -5.70 -21.33 11.22
C SER A 7 -4.43 -21.75 11.97
N ASP A 8 -3.27 -21.30 11.50
CA ASP A 8 -1.97 -21.80 11.95
C ASP A 8 -1.29 -20.86 12.96
N GLY A 9 -1.89 -19.70 13.22
CA GLY A 9 -1.32 -18.70 14.12
C GLY A 9 -1.74 -17.28 13.81
N THR A 10 -1.00 -16.34 14.39
CA THR A 10 -1.21 -14.90 14.23
C THR A 10 0.10 -14.21 13.84
N LEU A 11 0.06 -13.47 12.74
CA LEU A 11 1.09 -12.52 12.35
C LEU A 11 0.86 -11.19 13.08
N TYR A 12 1.88 -10.73 13.78
CA TYR A 12 1.92 -9.41 14.41
C TYR A 12 2.77 -8.48 13.55
N ARG A 13 2.15 -7.39 13.10
CA ARG A 13 2.83 -6.38 12.29
C ARG A 13 3.42 -5.29 13.19
N PRO A 14 4.63 -4.81 12.89
CA PRO A 14 5.20 -3.66 13.58
C PRO A 14 4.46 -2.38 13.19
N ARG A 15 4.82 -1.25 13.83
CA ARG A 15 4.31 0.05 13.39
C ARG A 15 4.81 0.36 11.97
N SER A 16 3.99 1.04 11.18
CA SER A 16 4.40 1.52 9.86
C SER A 16 5.65 2.38 9.98
N ARG A 17 6.57 2.25 9.01
CA ARG A 17 7.81 3.03 8.92
C ARG A 17 8.70 2.94 10.17
N SER A 18 8.78 1.74 10.76
CA SER A 18 9.62 1.48 11.95
C SER A 18 10.92 0.74 11.65
N GLY A 19 11.00 0.01 10.54
CA GLY A 19 12.11 -0.91 10.25
C GLY A 19 12.13 -2.18 11.11
N GLU A 20 11.22 -2.31 12.07
CA GLU A 20 11.09 -3.50 12.91
C GLU A 20 10.59 -4.70 12.08
N SER A 21 10.99 -5.91 12.46
CA SER A 21 10.50 -7.14 11.85
C SER A 21 9.09 -7.46 12.33
N PRO A 22 8.22 -8.03 11.48
CA PRO A 22 7.04 -8.73 11.97
C PRO A 22 7.44 -9.97 12.79
N ARG A 23 6.47 -10.59 13.46
CA ARG A 23 6.61 -11.90 14.10
C ARG A 23 5.35 -12.74 13.91
N ILE A 24 5.49 -14.05 13.89
CA ILE A 24 4.38 -15.01 13.83
C ILE A 24 4.37 -15.81 15.12
N VAL A 25 3.22 -15.84 15.80
CA VAL A 25 2.98 -16.78 16.92
C VAL A 25 2.08 -17.88 16.40
N ARG A 26 2.58 -19.13 16.40
CA ARG A 26 1.85 -20.31 15.92
C ARG A 26 0.85 -20.82 16.96
N SER A 27 -0.07 -21.67 16.52
CA SER A 27 -1.11 -22.27 17.38
C SER A 27 -0.54 -23.16 18.51
N ASP A 28 0.66 -23.71 18.33
CA ASP A 28 1.41 -24.45 19.35
C ASP A 28 2.18 -23.57 20.35
N GLY A 29 2.09 -22.24 20.19
CA GLY A 29 2.78 -21.25 21.02
C GLY A 29 4.21 -20.94 20.60
N SER A 30 4.74 -21.58 19.55
CA SER A 30 6.07 -21.24 19.02
C SER A 30 6.05 -19.90 18.28
N GLU A 31 7.17 -19.18 18.32
CA GLU A 31 7.33 -17.88 17.68
C GLU A 31 8.38 -17.93 16.56
N VAL A 32 8.09 -17.29 15.42
CA VAL A 32 9.04 -17.04 14.34
C VAL A 32 9.17 -15.53 14.16
N ALA A 33 10.39 -15.01 14.29
CA ALA A 33 10.68 -13.58 14.22
C ALA A 33 12.07 -13.31 13.61
N GLY A 34 12.30 -12.09 13.16
CA GLY A 34 13.57 -11.68 12.55
C GLY A 34 13.93 -12.53 11.34
N ASN A 35 15.20 -12.86 11.19
CA ASN A 35 15.70 -13.60 10.02
C ASN A 35 15.09 -15.00 9.87
N ALA A 36 14.57 -15.63 10.93
CA ALA A 36 13.91 -16.93 10.84
C ALA A 36 12.61 -16.87 10.00
N LEU A 37 12.03 -15.68 9.80
CA LEU A 37 10.91 -15.49 8.88
C LEU A 37 11.32 -15.71 7.43
N LEU A 38 12.57 -15.40 7.07
CA LEU A 38 13.07 -15.56 5.71
C LEU A 38 13.13 -17.04 5.31
N ASP A 39 13.26 -17.96 6.27
CA ASP A 39 13.21 -19.40 6.03
C ASP A 39 11.81 -19.87 5.59
N LEU A 40 10.76 -19.12 5.95
CA LEU A 40 9.38 -19.39 5.51
C LEU A 40 9.12 -18.95 4.07
N VAL A 41 9.95 -18.03 3.56
CA VAL A 41 9.86 -17.45 2.22
C VAL A 41 11.22 -17.54 1.51
N PRO A 42 11.70 -18.75 1.19
CA PRO A 42 13.04 -18.96 0.65
C PRO A 42 13.27 -18.24 -0.68
N GLU A 43 12.22 -17.95 -1.44
CA GLU A 43 12.29 -17.27 -2.74
C GLU A 43 12.09 -15.75 -2.66
N PHE A 44 11.77 -15.19 -1.49
CA PHE A 44 11.56 -13.75 -1.34
C PHE A 44 12.85 -12.96 -1.59
N GLU A 45 12.84 -12.03 -2.52
CA GLU A 45 13.96 -11.13 -2.78
C GLU A 45 13.44 -9.73 -3.07
N LEU A 46 14.18 -8.72 -2.60
CA LEU A 46 13.94 -7.35 -3.01
C LEU A 46 14.31 -7.18 -4.49
N ASP A 47 13.42 -6.52 -5.24
CA ASP A 47 13.70 -6.10 -6.60
C ASP A 47 14.90 -5.13 -6.67
N ASP A 48 15.37 -4.83 -7.88
CA ASP A 48 16.55 -3.99 -8.08
C ASP A 48 16.40 -2.56 -7.55
N ILE A 49 15.21 -1.95 -7.65
CA ILE A 49 14.96 -0.59 -7.15
C ILE A 49 14.99 -0.61 -5.62
N THR A 50 14.21 -1.49 -5.01
CA THR A 50 14.12 -1.60 -3.55
C THR A 50 15.46 -1.98 -2.95
N SER A 51 16.20 -2.90 -3.58
CA SER A 51 17.55 -3.28 -3.17
C SER A 51 18.52 -2.09 -3.20
N THR A 52 18.47 -1.29 -4.27
CA THR A 52 19.30 -0.07 -4.39
C THR A 52 19.00 0.91 -3.25
N LEU A 53 17.73 1.09 -2.92
CA LEU A 53 17.30 1.97 -1.84
C LEU A 53 17.66 1.41 -0.45
N TRP A 54 17.72 0.09 -0.27
CA TRP A 54 18.14 -0.57 0.98
C TRP A 54 19.59 -1.04 0.96
N ASP A 55 20.49 -0.19 0.45
CA ASP A 55 21.94 -0.33 0.55
C ASP A 55 22.48 -1.65 -0.06
N GLY A 56 21.84 -2.11 -1.14
CA GLY A 56 22.18 -3.34 -1.86
C GLY A 56 21.67 -4.62 -1.21
N ALA A 57 20.88 -4.51 -0.14
CA ALA A 57 20.30 -5.69 0.49
C ALA A 57 19.32 -6.38 -0.47
N ARG A 58 19.35 -7.72 -0.49
CA ARG A 58 18.44 -8.54 -1.31
C ARG A 58 17.40 -9.27 -0.48
N ARG A 59 17.72 -9.58 0.77
CA ARG A 59 16.82 -10.25 1.72
C ARG A 59 16.96 -9.58 3.08
N ILE A 60 15.87 -9.03 3.59
CA ILE A 60 15.84 -8.34 4.89
C ILE A 60 14.57 -8.71 5.64
N SER A 61 14.68 -8.94 6.95
CA SER A 61 13.51 -9.01 7.85
C SER A 61 13.29 -7.71 8.63
N SER A 62 14.32 -6.86 8.73
CA SER A 62 14.33 -5.61 9.49
C SER A 62 15.49 -4.72 9.05
N TYR A 63 15.44 -3.45 9.41
CA TYR A 63 16.50 -2.47 9.19
C TYR A 63 16.48 -1.40 10.30
N GLU A 64 17.62 -0.74 10.54
CA GLU A 64 17.74 0.30 11.55
C GLU A 64 18.00 1.65 10.88
N MET A 65 16.98 2.51 10.87
CA MET A 65 17.01 3.86 10.31
C MET A 65 16.04 4.75 11.09
N ASP A 66 16.28 6.05 11.11
CA ASP A 66 15.30 6.98 11.67
C ASP A 66 14.08 7.12 10.74
N PHE A 67 12.95 7.56 11.30
CA PHE A 67 11.70 7.71 10.57
C PHE A 67 11.84 8.55 9.29
N SER A 68 12.59 9.65 9.33
CA SER A 68 12.70 10.57 8.19
C SER A 68 13.48 9.93 7.03
N THR A 69 14.52 9.15 7.35
CA THR A 69 15.26 8.37 6.36
C THR A 69 14.38 7.28 5.75
N ILE A 70 13.62 6.54 6.57
CA ILE A 70 12.71 5.50 6.09
C ILE A 70 11.66 6.08 5.15
N ASP A 71 10.99 7.15 5.58
CA ASP A 71 9.93 7.79 4.79
C ASP A 71 10.47 8.34 3.47
N SER A 72 11.64 8.98 3.49
CA SER A 72 12.29 9.50 2.29
C SER A 72 12.67 8.38 1.30
N LYS A 73 13.15 7.23 1.78
CA LYS A 73 13.45 6.07 0.94
C LYS A 73 12.19 5.46 0.33
N ILE A 74 11.08 5.40 1.07
CA ILE A 74 9.78 4.94 0.55
C ILE A 74 9.26 5.89 -0.54
N LEU A 75 9.32 7.21 -0.32
CA LEU A 75 8.95 8.19 -1.35
C LEU A 75 9.84 8.06 -2.61
N ALA A 76 11.14 7.84 -2.42
CA ALA A 76 12.05 7.61 -3.54
C ALA A 76 11.68 6.35 -4.33
N TYR A 77 11.25 5.27 -3.67
CA TYR A 77 10.73 4.08 -4.34
C TYR A 77 9.52 4.42 -5.21
N GLU A 78 8.53 5.12 -4.66
CA GLU A 78 7.30 5.51 -5.39
C GLU A 78 7.63 6.32 -6.66
N TYR A 79 8.57 7.26 -6.60
CA TYR A 79 9.03 8.00 -7.78
C TYR A 79 9.77 7.13 -8.79
N LEU A 80 10.66 6.26 -8.33
CA LEU A 80 11.46 5.39 -9.20
C LEU A 80 10.59 4.34 -9.89
N ASP A 81 9.58 3.81 -9.22
CA ASP A 81 8.61 2.89 -9.79
C ASP A 81 7.81 3.55 -10.93
N MET A 82 7.34 4.78 -10.73
CA MET A 82 6.69 5.57 -11.80
C MET A 82 7.63 5.84 -12.99
N VAL A 83 8.89 6.21 -12.72
CA VAL A 83 9.90 6.43 -13.77
C VAL A 83 10.14 5.13 -14.55
N ARG A 84 10.32 4.01 -13.87
CA ARG A 84 10.51 2.71 -14.50
C ARG A 84 9.31 2.31 -15.35
N ALA A 85 8.09 2.54 -14.87
CA ALA A 85 6.88 2.28 -15.63
C ALA A 85 6.86 3.11 -16.92
N ALA A 86 7.20 4.40 -16.85
CA ALA A 86 7.28 5.28 -18.00
C ALA A 86 8.37 4.86 -19.01
N GLU A 87 9.57 4.50 -18.54
CA GLU A 87 10.69 4.10 -19.39
C GLU A 87 10.46 2.75 -20.09
N THR A 88 9.78 1.82 -19.41
CA THR A 88 9.53 0.47 -19.93
C THR A 88 8.20 0.33 -20.68
N GLY A 89 7.34 1.36 -20.63
CA GLY A 89 5.95 1.28 -21.09
C GLY A 89 5.09 0.34 -20.24
N GLY A 90 5.53 0.04 -19.01
CA GLY A 90 4.82 -0.79 -18.05
C GLY A 90 3.78 -0.01 -17.23
N GLN A 91 3.34 -0.62 -16.14
CA GLN A 91 2.51 0.03 -15.12
C GLN A 91 3.30 0.12 -13.80
N PRO A 92 3.13 1.18 -13.02
CA PRO A 92 3.64 1.22 -11.66
C PRO A 92 2.91 0.20 -10.78
N GLU A 93 3.46 -0.11 -9.61
CA GLU A 93 2.85 -0.98 -8.60
C GLU A 93 1.48 -0.45 -8.15
N VAL A 94 1.34 0.87 -8.04
CA VAL A 94 0.08 1.55 -7.75
C VAL A 94 -0.24 2.50 -8.91
N GLY A 95 -1.25 2.12 -9.70
CA GLY A 95 -1.60 2.81 -10.94
C GLY A 95 -2.78 3.77 -10.81
N PRO A 96 -3.23 4.32 -11.96
CA PRO A 96 -4.37 5.24 -12.02
C PRO A 96 -5.66 4.62 -11.50
N LYS A 97 -5.87 3.32 -11.71
CA LYS A 97 -7.09 2.63 -11.25
C LYS A 97 -7.16 2.59 -9.73
N GLU A 98 -6.10 2.17 -9.07
CA GLU A 98 -6.04 2.07 -7.61
C GLU A 98 -6.24 3.45 -6.97
N GLY A 99 -5.62 4.49 -7.55
CA GLY A 99 -5.83 5.88 -7.12
C GLY A 99 -7.27 6.36 -7.32
N MET A 100 -7.87 6.05 -8.48
CA MET A 100 -9.26 6.42 -8.77
C MET A 100 -10.25 5.71 -7.85
N ASP A 101 -10.09 4.41 -7.64
CA ASP A 101 -10.96 3.62 -6.75
C ASP A 101 -10.89 4.14 -5.30
N ALA A 102 -9.70 4.55 -4.83
CA ALA A 102 -9.52 5.11 -3.51
C ALA A 102 -10.24 6.47 -3.35
N LEU A 103 -10.16 7.34 -4.37
CA LEU A 103 -10.86 8.61 -4.38
C LEU A 103 -12.38 8.41 -4.50
N ALA A 104 -12.81 7.54 -5.41
CA ALA A 104 -14.22 7.21 -5.64
C ALA A 104 -14.86 6.63 -4.39
N LEU A 105 -14.15 5.82 -3.60
CA LEU A 105 -14.65 5.33 -2.32
C LEU A 105 -14.93 6.48 -1.34
N ALA A 106 -14.05 7.47 -1.26
CA ALA A 106 -14.26 8.64 -0.42
C ALA A 106 -15.44 9.49 -0.91
N TYR A 107 -15.54 9.70 -2.23
CA TYR A 107 -16.62 10.45 -2.87
C TYR A 107 -17.96 9.73 -2.77
N ALA A 108 -18.00 8.40 -2.83
CA ALA A 108 -19.22 7.62 -2.69
C ALA A 108 -19.95 7.86 -1.37
N LEU A 109 -19.23 8.17 -0.29
CA LEU A 109 -19.84 8.56 0.98
C LEU A 109 -20.56 9.91 0.88
N ILE A 110 -19.96 10.88 0.17
CA ILE A 110 -20.52 12.21 -0.04
C ILE A 110 -21.71 12.14 -1.00
N GLU A 111 -21.52 11.48 -2.14
CA GLU A 111 -22.53 11.27 -3.18
C GLU A 111 -23.75 10.51 -2.64
N SER A 112 -23.54 9.48 -1.82
CA SER A 112 -24.65 8.78 -1.16
C SER A 112 -25.43 9.70 -0.22
N GLY A 113 -24.73 10.58 0.51
CA GLY A 113 -25.35 11.58 1.37
C GLY A 113 -26.19 12.59 0.58
N LEU A 114 -25.68 13.06 -0.56
CA LEU A 114 -26.38 14.00 -1.44
C LEU A 114 -27.59 13.36 -2.13
N ALA A 115 -27.43 12.13 -2.65
CA ALA A 115 -28.48 11.38 -3.33
C ALA A 115 -29.57 10.86 -2.36
N GLY A 116 -29.26 10.77 -1.06
CA GLY A 116 -30.15 10.18 -0.07
C GLY A 116 -30.40 8.68 -0.30
N ALA A 117 -29.50 8.01 -1.01
CA ALA A 117 -29.60 6.60 -1.38
C ALA A 117 -28.21 5.95 -1.43
N PRO A 118 -28.11 4.61 -1.27
CA PRO A 118 -26.87 3.90 -1.52
C PRO A 118 -26.41 4.08 -2.96
N VAL A 119 -25.09 4.20 -3.16
CA VAL A 119 -24.43 4.30 -4.46
C VAL A 119 -23.33 3.25 -4.54
N THR A 120 -22.87 2.92 -5.76
CA THR A 120 -21.72 2.03 -5.94
C THR A 120 -20.45 2.84 -6.16
N VAL A 121 -19.30 2.31 -5.73
CA VAL A 121 -17.99 2.95 -5.97
C VAL A 121 -17.72 3.07 -7.47
N ASP A 122 -18.09 2.06 -8.25
CA ASP A 122 -17.92 2.07 -9.71
C ASP A 122 -18.75 3.17 -10.37
N ASP A 123 -19.99 3.42 -9.92
CA ASP A 123 -20.81 4.52 -10.45
C ASP A 123 -20.17 5.89 -10.20
N VAL A 124 -19.49 6.06 -9.07
CA VAL A 124 -18.77 7.30 -8.75
C VAL A 124 -17.48 7.41 -9.54
N ALA A 125 -16.69 6.33 -9.62
CA ALA A 125 -15.44 6.29 -10.38
C ALA A 125 -15.66 6.55 -11.88
N GLU A 126 -16.80 6.11 -12.43
CA GLU A 126 -17.16 6.30 -13.84
C GLU A 126 -18.00 7.57 -14.09
N GLY A 127 -18.23 8.40 -13.06
CA GLY A 127 -18.99 9.65 -13.20
C GLY A 127 -20.48 9.45 -13.52
N ARG A 128 -21.05 8.26 -13.26
CA ARG A 128 -22.51 8.03 -13.33
C ARG A 128 -23.25 8.64 -12.15
N VAL A 129 -22.56 8.78 -11.02
CA VAL A 129 -23.00 9.52 -9.84
C VAL A 129 -21.90 10.52 -9.50
N SER A 130 -22.15 11.78 -9.80
CA SER A 130 -21.14 12.85 -9.71
C SER A 130 -21.72 14.15 -9.17
N GLY A 131 -22.86 14.14 -8.45
CA GLY A 131 -23.54 15.38 -8.08
C GLY A 131 -22.67 16.35 -7.25
N PHE A 132 -21.82 15.81 -6.37
CA PHE A 132 -20.85 16.61 -5.64
C PHE A 132 -19.64 16.98 -6.50
N GLN A 133 -19.15 16.06 -7.34
CA GLN A 133 -18.05 16.35 -8.27
C GLN A 133 -18.42 17.43 -9.31
N ASP A 134 -19.65 17.43 -9.81
CA ASP A 134 -20.17 18.38 -10.80
C ASP A 134 -20.11 19.83 -10.28
N GLU A 135 -20.34 20.05 -8.98
CA GLU A 135 -20.19 21.37 -8.36
C GLU A 135 -18.72 21.85 -8.39
N ILE A 136 -17.78 20.93 -8.12
CA ILE A 136 -16.34 21.20 -8.18
C ILE A 136 -15.91 21.49 -9.62
N ASP A 137 -16.37 20.67 -10.57
CA ASP A 137 -16.06 20.81 -11.99
C ASP A 137 -16.53 22.17 -12.52
N ALA A 138 -17.76 22.58 -12.15
CA ALA A 138 -18.30 23.88 -12.50
C ALA A 138 -17.48 25.05 -11.92
N GLU A 139 -16.96 24.94 -10.70
CA GLU A 139 -16.09 25.95 -10.09
C GLU A 139 -14.69 25.99 -10.75
N MET A 140 -14.18 24.83 -11.14
CA MET A 140 -12.88 24.68 -11.80
C MET A 140 -12.91 24.97 -13.31
N GLY A 141 -14.10 25.01 -13.92
CA GLY A 141 -14.29 25.26 -15.34
C GLY A 141 -13.86 24.10 -16.23
N ILE A 142 -14.04 22.86 -15.76
CA ILE A 142 -13.78 21.62 -16.51
C ILE A 142 -15.08 20.90 -16.87
#